data_AF-A0A5B2Z959-F1
#
_entry.id   AF-A0A5B2Z959-F1
#
_cell.length_a   1.000
_cell.length_b   1.000
_cell.length_c   1.000
_cell.angle_alpha   90.00
_cell.angle_beta   90.00
_cell.angle_gamma   90.00
#
_symmetry.space_group_name_H-M   'P 1'
#
loop_
_entity.id
_entity.type
_entity.pdbx_description
1 polymer ?
#
loop_
_entity_poly.entity_id
_entity_poly.type
_entity_poly.pdbx_seq_one_letter_code
_entity_poly.pdbx_strand_id
1 'polypeptide(L)'
;MLNGLTWALPFVFIPFFHKYYPFLLLTGLSLGNISTFIFLKKYSKIYSIEQVITGSLVLSSLFFILIYYNYTDNYELILFLTRVMISISYGIGGLVGYFKNSDLTTSSGLHTERNKLS
;
A
#
# COMPACT_ATOMS: atom_id res chain seq x y z
N MET A 1 5.06 18.38 -2.54
CA MET A 1 6.47 18.06 -2.23
C MET A 1 6.63 16.95 -1.19
N LEU A 2 5.94 16.98 -0.03
CA LEU A 2 6.08 15.94 0.99
C LEU A 2 5.86 14.50 0.48
N ASN A 3 4.84 14.29 -0.36
CA ASN A 3 4.46 12.97 -0.86
C ASN A 3 5.53 12.33 -1.76
N GLY A 4 6.19 13.16 -2.58
CA GLY A 4 7.27 12.73 -3.49
C GLY A 4 8.57 12.39 -2.76
N LEU A 5 8.82 13.03 -1.61
CA LEU A 5 10.01 12.76 -0.82
C LEU A 5 9.85 11.50 0.04
N THR A 6 8.67 11.28 0.63
CA THR A 6 8.43 10.16 1.57
C THR A 6 8.53 8.78 0.93
N TRP A 7 8.14 8.63 -0.34
CA TRP A 7 8.32 7.38 -1.06
C TRP A 7 9.69 7.25 -1.74
N ALA A 8 10.30 8.36 -2.21
CA ALA A 8 11.56 8.32 -2.95
C ALA A 8 12.79 8.22 -2.02
N LEU A 9 12.71 8.75 -0.80
CA LEU A 9 13.84 8.77 0.14
C LEU A 9 14.38 7.36 0.43
N PRO A 10 13.54 6.35 0.73
CA PRO A 10 14.04 4.99 1.01
C PRO A 10 14.68 4.35 -0.24
N PHE A 11 14.20 4.65 -1.44
CA PHE A 11 14.77 4.14 -2.69
C PHE A 11 16.13 4.78 -3.01
N VAL A 12 16.33 6.05 -2.68
CA VAL A 12 17.62 6.76 -2.86
C VAL A 12 18.71 6.13 -2.00
N PHE A 13 18.37 5.56 -0.85
CA PHE A 13 19.33 4.90 0.04
C PHE A 13 19.73 3.49 -0.40
N ILE A 14 18.98 2.84 -1.31
CA ILE A 14 19.29 1.49 -1.81
C ILE A 14 20.71 1.34 -2.37
N PRO A 15 21.20 2.21 -3.29
CA PRO A 15 22.56 2.08 -3.83
C PRO A 15 23.67 2.24 -2.78
N PHE A 16 23.36 2.85 -1.63
CA PHE A 16 24.31 3.00 -0.52
C PHE A 16 24.23 1.83 0.48
N PHE A 17 23.05 1.20 0.59
CA PHE A 17 22.73 0.22 1.64
C PHE A 17 22.09 -1.05 1.06
N HIS A 18 22.83 -1.75 0.20
CA HIS A 18 22.36 -2.97 -0.49
C HIS A 18 21.79 -4.04 0.46
N LYS A 19 22.41 -4.24 1.64
CA LYS A 19 21.96 -5.21 2.65
C LYS A 19 20.55 -4.89 3.21
N TYR A 20 20.18 -3.62 3.21
CA TYR A 20 18.88 -3.17 3.75
C TYR A 20 17.80 -3.03 2.68
N TYR A 21 18.06 -3.49 1.46
CA TYR A 21 17.11 -3.45 0.34
C TYR A 21 15.69 -3.89 0.71
N PRO A 22 15.44 -5.09 1.29
CA PRO A 22 14.07 -5.54 1.58
C PRO A 22 13.35 -4.60 2.57
N PHE A 23 14.07 -4.09 3.56
CA PHE A 23 13.53 -3.17 4.56
C PHE A 23 13.23 -1.80 3.96
N LEU A 24 14.19 -1.21 3.23
CA LEU A 24 14.01 0.07 2.56
C LEU A 24 12.85 0.03 1.56
N LEU A 25 12.68 -1.11 0.87
CA LEU A 25 11.60 -1.32 -0.08
C LEU A 25 10.24 -1.39 0.62
N LEU A 26 10.10 -2.18 1.69
CA LEU A 26 8.87 -2.24 2.50
C LEU A 26 8.53 -0.88 3.13
N THR A 27 9.53 -0.19 3.68
CA THR A 27 9.37 1.14 4.27
C THR A 27 8.92 2.16 3.23
N GLY A 28 9.55 2.20 2.05
CA GLY A 28 9.17 3.09 0.96
C GLY A 28 7.76 2.85 0.44
N LEU A 29 7.37 1.58 0.25
CA LEU A 29 6.02 1.23 -0.18
C LEU A 29 4.97 1.60 0.86
N SER A 30 5.22 1.31 2.14
CA SER A 30 4.28 1.65 3.21
C SER A 30 4.11 3.17 3.36
N LEU A 31 5.23 3.91 3.51
CA LEU A 31 5.21 5.36 3.63
C LEU A 31 4.61 6.03 2.40
N GLY A 32 4.91 5.53 1.20
CA GLY A 32 4.34 6.05 -0.05
C GLY A 32 2.82 5.90 -0.10
N ASN A 33 2.27 4.74 0.26
CA ASN A 33 0.83 4.51 0.25
C ASN A 33 0.11 5.34 1.34
N ILE A 34 0.67 5.40 2.55
CA ILE A 34 0.10 6.20 3.66
C ILE A 34 0.15 7.69 3.32
N SER A 35 1.29 8.17 2.82
CA SER A 35 1.43 9.57 2.43
C SER A 35 0.51 9.93 1.26
N THR A 36 0.32 9.02 0.30
CA THR A 36 -0.64 9.20 -0.80
C THR A 36 -2.06 9.29 -0.29
N PHE A 37 -2.45 8.46 0.69
CA PHE A 37 -3.74 8.60 1.34
C PHE A 37 -3.91 9.97 2.02
N ILE A 38 -2.91 10.43 2.81
CA ILE A 38 -2.97 11.74 3.46
C ILE A 38 -3.09 12.85 2.43
N PHE A 39 -2.37 12.74 1.31
CA PHE A 39 -2.42 13.69 0.22
C PHE A 39 -3.80 13.72 -0.44
N LEU A 40 -4.34 12.57 -0.87
CA LEU A 40 -5.66 12.47 -1.50
C LEU A 40 -6.79 12.95 -0.58
N LYS A 41 -6.70 12.59 0.71
CA LYS A 41 -7.65 13.04 1.74
C LYS A 41 -7.59 14.57 1.91
N LYS A 42 -6.39 15.15 1.98
CA LYS A 42 -6.20 16.58 2.24
C LYS A 42 -6.52 17.46 1.03
N TYR A 43 -6.14 17.05 -0.17
CA TYR A 43 -6.24 17.90 -1.37
C TYR A 43 -7.47 17.60 -2.23
N SER A 44 -7.95 16.36 -2.26
CA SER A 44 -9.05 15.97 -3.16
C SER A 44 -10.33 15.54 -2.44
N LYS A 45 -10.32 15.48 -1.09
CA LYS A 45 -11.42 14.89 -0.27
C LYS A 45 -11.79 13.45 -0.70
N ILE A 46 -10.90 12.77 -1.42
CA ILE A 46 -11.08 11.39 -1.85
C ILE A 46 -10.54 10.47 -0.76
N TYR A 47 -11.40 9.59 -0.27
CA TYR A 47 -11.02 8.59 0.72
C TYR A 47 -10.54 7.32 0.02
N SER A 48 -9.25 7.24 -0.31
CA SER A 48 -8.64 6.04 -0.86
C SER A 48 -8.30 5.03 0.24
N ILE A 49 -9.30 4.27 0.67
CA ILE A 49 -9.15 3.28 1.74
C ILE A 49 -8.21 2.15 1.32
N GLU A 50 -8.13 1.86 0.03
CA GLU A 50 -7.20 0.91 -0.57
C GLU A 50 -5.74 1.25 -0.23
N GLN A 51 -5.37 2.53 -0.30
CA GLN A 51 -4.01 2.99 -0.02
C GLN A 51 -3.64 2.80 1.46
N VAL A 52 -4.59 3.05 2.37
CA VAL A 52 -4.38 2.85 3.82
C VAL A 52 -4.25 1.37 4.15
N ILE A 53 -5.10 0.52 3.57
CA ILE A 53 -5.08 -0.92 3.81
C ILE A 53 -3.78 -1.52 3.29
N THR A 54 -3.39 -1.23 2.04
CA THR A 54 -2.11 -1.69 1.49
C THR A 54 -0.94 -1.15 2.31
N GLY A 55 -0.93 0.14 2.62
CA GLY A 55 0.13 0.76 3.43
C GLY A 55 0.30 0.11 4.80
N SER A 56 -0.80 -0.21 5.47
CA SER A 56 -0.83 -0.87 6.78
C SER A 56 -0.38 -2.33 6.71
N LEU A 57 -0.81 -3.08 5.69
CA LEU A 57 -0.39 -4.47 5.47
C LEU A 57 1.10 -4.56 5.16
N VAL A 58 1.61 -3.68 4.30
CA VAL A 58 3.05 -3.58 4.01
C VAL A 58 3.83 -3.18 5.27
N LEU A 59 3.29 -2.28 6.09
CA LEU A 59 3.91 -1.90 7.37
C LEU A 59 3.98 -3.08 8.35
N SER A 60 2.90 -3.85 8.47
CA SER A 60 2.88 -5.06 9.30
C SER A 60 3.90 -6.09 8.80
N SER A 61 4.00 -6.25 7.48
CA SER A 61 4.98 -7.12 6.82
C SER A 61 6.41 -6.69 7.13
N LEU A 62 6.71 -5.38 7.18
CA LEU A 62 8.00 -4.85 7.61
C LEU A 62 8.38 -5.35 9.01
N PHE A 63 7.47 -5.21 9.99
CA PHE A 63 7.73 -5.66 11.35
C PHE A 63 7.96 -7.17 11.43
N PHE A 64 7.15 -7.95 10.71
CA PHE A 64 7.30 -9.41 10.66
C PHE A 64 8.66 -9.82 10.09
N ILE A 65 9.06 -9.20 8.98
CA ILE A 65 10.33 -9.49 8.30
C ILE A 65 11.53 -9.04 9.14
N LEU A 66 11.41 -7.94 9.90
CA LEU A 66 12.45 -7.48 10.83
C LEU A 66 12.69 -8.48 11.96
N ILE A 67 11.63 -9.02 12.56
CA ILE A 67 11.73 -10.05 13.59
C ILE A 67 12.36 -11.32 13.01
N TYR A 68 11.89 -11.74 11.83
CA TYR A 68 12.41 -12.93 11.15
C TYR A 68 13.88 -12.80 10.75
N TYR A 69 14.31 -11.62 10.28
CA TYR A 69 15.71 -11.33 9.94
C TYR A 69 16.65 -11.58 11.12
N ASN A 70 16.29 -11.10 12.31
CA ASN A 70 17.08 -11.30 13.52
C ASN A 70 17.21 -12.77 13.93
N TYR A 71 16.30 -13.64 13.49
CA TYR A 71 16.29 -15.06 13.87
C TYR A 71 17.05 -15.95 12.88
N THR A 72 16.93 -15.69 11.58
CA THR A 72 17.35 -16.63 10.54
C THR A 72 18.57 -16.15 9.74
N ASP A 73 18.83 -14.84 9.68
CA ASP A 73 19.90 -14.16 8.90
C ASP A 73 20.05 -14.63 7.42
N ASN A 74 19.08 -15.39 6.90
CA ASN A 74 19.04 -15.85 5.50
C ASN A 74 18.46 -14.77 4.60
N TYR A 75 19.34 -13.96 4.01
CA TYR A 75 18.97 -12.83 3.17
C TYR A 75 18.12 -13.20 1.94
N GLU A 76 18.44 -14.30 1.25
CA GLU A 76 17.69 -14.78 0.07
C GLU A 76 16.22 -15.09 0.39
N LEU A 77 15.99 -15.78 1.50
CA LEU A 77 14.64 -16.14 1.93
C LEU A 77 13.84 -14.89 2.33
N ILE A 78 14.51 -13.91 2.92
CA ILE A 78 13.92 -12.63 3.33
C ILE A 78 13.52 -11.80 2.11
N LEU A 79 14.35 -11.77 1.07
CA LEU A 79 14.01 -11.15 -0.21
C LEU A 79 12.78 -11.81 -0.85
N PHE A 80 12.75 -13.13 -0.87
CA PHE A 80 11.60 -13.88 -1.40
C PHE A 80 10.32 -13.58 -0.60
N LEU A 81 10.39 -13.66 0.72
CA LEU A 81 9.25 -13.41 1.61
C LEU A 81 8.74 -11.98 1.47
N THR A 82 9.65 -11.00 1.37
CA THR A 82 9.31 -9.60 1.12
C THR A 82 8.46 -9.45 -0.14
N ARG A 83 8.87 -10.06 -1.25
CA ARG A 83 8.12 -10.00 -2.53
C ARG A 83 6.74 -10.64 -2.42
N VAL A 84 6.63 -11.78 -1.74
CA VAL A 84 5.35 -12.45 -1.51
C VAL A 84 4.42 -11.59 -0.66
N MET A 85 4.89 -11.04 0.45
CA MET A 85 4.07 -10.20 1.33
C MET A 85 3.62 -8.92 0.64
N ILE A 86 4.46 -8.30 -0.19
CA ILE A 86 4.08 -7.15 -1.01
C ILE A 86 3.01 -7.54 -2.01
N SER A 87 3.18 -8.65 -2.73
CA SER A 87 2.19 -9.13 -3.70
C SER A 87 0.82 -9.36 -3.06
N ILE A 88 0.79 -9.97 -1.87
CA ILE A 88 -0.46 -10.20 -1.12
C ILE A 88 -1.06 -8.86 -0.68
N SER A 89 -0.26 -7.95 -0.15
CA SER A 89 -0.73 -6.64 0.35
C SER A 89 -1.35 -5.78 -0.76
N TYR A 90 -0.70 -5.74 -1.93
CA TYR A 90 -1.22 -5.01 -3.09
C TYR A 90 -2.41 -5.74 -3.73
N GLY A 91 -2.41 -7.07 -3.73
CA GLY A 91 -3.57 -7.87 -4.17
C GLY A 91 -4.82 -7.58 -3.34
N ILE A 92 -4.70 -7.60 -2.00
CA ILE A 92 -5.80 -7.30 -1.08
C ILE A 92 -6.25 -5.85 -1.25
N GLY A 93 -5.33 -4.89 -1.29
CA GLY A 93 -5.67 -3.49 -1.49
C GLY A 93 -6.40 -3.21 -2.79
N GLY A 94 -5.93 -3.80 -3.89
CA GLY A 94 -6.59 -3.71 -5.19
C GLY A 94 -8.00 -4.32 -5.17
N LEU A 95 -8.16 -5.47 -4.54
CA LEU A 95 -9.46 -6.13 -4.39
C LEU A 95 -10.45 -5.28 -3.57
N VAL A 96 -9.99 -4.67 -2.47
CA VAL A 96 -10.82 -3.74 -1.69
C VAL A 96 -11.22 -2.51 -2.52
N GLY A 97 -10.29 -1.96 -3.30
CA GLY A 97 -10.60 -0.87 -4.22
C GLY A 97 -11.62 -1.27 -5.29
N TYR A 98 -11.54 -2.49 -5.82
CA TYR A 98 -12.49 -3.04 -6.77
C TYR A 98 -13.90 -3.14 -6.17
N PHE A 99 -14.04 -3.78 -5.00
CA PHE A 99 -15.34 -3.94 -4.34
C PHE A 99 -16.00 -2.60 -3.98
N LYS A 100 -15.20 -1.65 -3.50
CA LYS A 100 -15.71 -0.30 -3.19
C LYS A 100 -16.28 0.39 -4.43
N ASN A 101 -15.61 0.26 -5.57
CA ASN A 101 -16.09 0.86 -6.81
C ASN A 101 -17.34 0.15 -7.34
N SER A 102 -17.46 -1.17 -7.19
CA SER A 102 -18.68 -1.91 -7.57
C SER A 102 -19.90 -1.55 -6.74
N ASP A 103 -19.73 -1.26 -5.44
CA ASP A 103 -20.84 -0.81 -4.59
C ASP A 103 -21.34 0.60 -4.98
N LEU A 104 -20.40 1.47 -5.36
CA LEU A 104 -20.70 2.83 -5.83
C LEU A 104 -21.44 2.82 -7.19
N THR A 105 -21.05 1.96 -8.13
CA THR A 105 -21.79 1.83 -9.40
C THR A 105 -23.17 1.23 -9.20
N THR A 106 -23.31 0.21 -8.36
CA THR A 106 -24.61 -0.43 -8.06
C THR A 106 -25.61 0.56 -7.43
N SER A 107 -25.16 1.35 -6.46
CA SER A 107 -26.01 2.37 -5.81
C SER A 107 -26.41 3.51 -6.76
N SER A 108 -25.53 3.93 -7.67
CA SER A 108 -25.84 4.95 -8.69
C SER A 108 -26.86 4.48 -9.74
N GLY A 109 -26.82 3.19 -10.10
CA GLY A 109 -27.77 2.59 -11.03
C GLY A 109 -29.19 2.57 -10.48
N LEU A 110 -29.35 2.17 -9.21
CA LEU A 110 -30.65 2.17 -8.52
C LEU A 110 -31.27 3.56 -8.40
N HIS A 111 -30.46 4.59 -8.15
CA HIS A 111 -30.94 5.97 -8.08
C HIS A 111 -31.39 6.51 -9.45
N THR A 112 -30.72 6.09 -10.52
CA THR A 112 -31.05 6.52 -11.90
C THR A 112 -32.33 5.87 -12.41
N GLU A 113 -32.57 4.59 -12.09
CA GLU A 113 -33.84 3.92 -12.44
C GLU A 113 -35.03 4.50 -11.68
N ARG A 114 -34.88 4.82 -10.39
CA ARG A 114 -35.97 5.42 -9.60
C ARG A 114 -36.44 6.76 -10.17
N ASN A 115 -35.53 7.60 -10.66
CA ASN A 115 -35.85 8.90 -11.24
C ASN A 115 -36.44 8.83 -12.65
N LYS A 116 -36.38 7.68 -13.34
CA LYS A 116 -37.06 7.48 -14.63
C LYS A 116 -38.50 7.00 -14.50
N LEU A 117 -38.90 6.55 -13.30
CA LEU A 117 -40.22 5.99 -13.01
C LEU A 117 -41.15 6.99 -12.30
N SER A 118 -40.72 8.25 -12.12
CA SER A 118 -41.50 9.37 -11.58
C SER A 118 -41.73 10.43 -12.64
#